data_AF-A0A3D3XTY0-F1
#
_entry.id   AF-A0A3D3XTY0-F1
#
_cell.length_a   1.000
_cell.length_b   1.000
_cell.length_c   1.000
_cell.angle_alpha   90.00
_cell.angle_beta   90.00
_cell.angle_gamma   90.00
#
_symmetry.space_group_name_H-M   'P 1'
#
loop_
_entity.id
_entity.type
_entity.pdbx_description
1 polymer ?
#
loop_
_entity_poly.entity_id
_entity_poly.type
_entity_poly.pdbx_seq_one_letter_code
_entity_poly.pdbx_strand_id
1 'polypeptide(L)'
;MMPWFRKMVRTSSKTIHQAKKAAVLAQLFKGSEGLELLFMKRAPYNGTHGGQISFPGGSKEPTDANYEQTALRETEEEVGIPEQ
;
A
#
# COMPACT_ATOMS: atom_id res chain seq x y z
N MET A 1 15.43 -6.39 10.79
CA MET A 1 16.41 -5.28 10.89
C MET A 1 16.37 -4.51 9.59
N MET A 2 16.19 -3.17 9.59
CA MET A 2 16.13 -2.42 8.33
C MET A 2 17.49 -2.45 7.60
N PRO A 3 17.53 -2.67 6.27
CA PRO A 3 18.78 -2.71 5.52
C PRO A 3 19.58 -1.40 5.62
N TRP A 4 20.90 -1.48 5.73
CA TRP A 4 21.78 -0.32 5.89
C TRP A 4 21.61 0.74 4.79
N PHE A 5 21.39 0.32 3.54
CA PHE A 5 21.15 1.24 2.42
C PHE A 5 19.86 2.06 2.55
N ARG A 6 18.90 1.65 3.38
CA ARG A 6 17.65 2.40 3.62
C ARG A 6 17.88 3.68 4.43
N LYS A 7 19.00 3.78 5.17
CA LYS A 7 19.45 5.03 5.82
C LYS A 7 19.98 6.06 4.82
N MET A 8 20.26 5.66 3.58
CA MET A 8 20.82 6.52 2.54
C MET A 8 19.77 7.38 1.83
N VAL A 9 18.48 7.06 1.99
CA VAL A 9 17.37 7.90 1.54
C VAL A 9 17.22 9.07 2.52
N ARG A 10 18.09 10.07 2.40
CA ARG A 10 17.83 11.40 2.98
C ARG A 10 16.76 12.04 2.12
N THR A 11 15.48 11.75 2.41
CA THR A 11 14.37 12.45 1.75
C THR A 11 14.50 13.93 2.13
N SER A 12 14.90 14.78 1.18
CA SER A 12 14.91 16.23 1.44
C SER A 12 13.49 16.65 1.84
N SER A 13 13.35 17.57 2.79
CA SER A 13 12.03 18.07 3.23
C SER A 13 11.16 18.54 2.04
N LYS A 14 11.81 19.04 0.98
CA LYS A 14 11.20 19.46 -0.29
C LYS A 14 10.59 18.29 -1.07
N THR A 15 11.21 17.11 -1.04
CA THR A 15 10.73 15.90 -1.72
C THR A 15 9.52 15.29 -1.00
N ILE A 16 9.45 15.37 0.34
CA ILE A 16 8.30 14.86 1.12
C ILE A 16 7.03 15.66 0.81
N HIS A 17 7.15 16.97 0.61
CA HIS A 17 6.00 17.83 0.30
C HIS A 17 5.42 17.57 -1.10
N GLN A 18 6.23 17.08 -2.04
CA GLN A 18 5.79 16.79 -3.42
C GLN A 18 5.44 15.32 -3.66
N ALA A 19 5.57 14.46 -2.65
CA ALA A 19 5.26 13.05 -2.80
C ALA A 19 3.76 12.84 -3.05
N LYS A 20 3.44 11.98 -4.03
CA LYS A 20 2.06 11.52 -4.24
C LYS A 20 1.56 10.88 -2.95
N LYS A 21 0.39 11.34 -2.50
CA LYS A 21 -0.27 10.79 -1.32
C LYS A 21 -0.89 9.44 -1.68
N ALA A 22 -0.75 8.48 -0.78
CA ALA A 22 -1.19 7.10 -0.96
C ALA A 22 -1.57 6.49 0.39
N ALA A 23 -2.40 5.47 0.36
CA ALA A 23 -2.80 4.70 1.54
C ALA A 23 -2.79 3.20 1.21
N VAL A 24 -2.57 2.37 2.23
CA VAL A 24 -2.53 0.91 2.12
C VAL A 24 -3.30 0.28 3.27
N LEU A 25 -3.87 -0.90 3.05
CA LEU A 25 -4.54 -1.68 4.09
C LEU A 25 -3.65 -2.84 4.55
N ALA A 26 -3.26 -2.81 5.83
CA ALA A 26 -2.63 -3.96 6.49
C ALA A 26 -3.71 -4.77 7.20
N GLN A 27 -4.41 -5.64 6.46
CA GLN A 27 -5.50 -6.44 7.02
C GLN A 27 -4.95 -7.60 7.86
N LEU A 28 -5.29 -7.60 9.15
CA LEU A 28 -5.06 -8.74 10.05
C LEU A 28 -6.30 -9.63 10.10
N PHE A 29 -6.10 -10.94 10.08
CA PHE A 29 -7.18 -11.91 10.24
C PHE A 29 -6.69 -13.19 10.92
N LYS A 30 -7.61 -13.97 11.45
CA LYS A 30 -7.29 -15.29 12.02
C LYS A 30 -7.31 -16.34 10.90
N GLY A 31 -6.13 -16.79 10.50
CA GLY A 31 -5.94 -17.86 9.53
C GLY A 31 -5.70 -19.22 10.20
N SER A 32 -5.22 -20.19 9.42
CA SER A 32 -4.97 -21.55 9.88
C SER A 32 -3.78 -21.64 10.84
N GLU A 33 -2.78 -20.76 10.68
CA GLU A 33 -1.55 -20.76 11.47
C GLU A 33 -1.56 -19.70 12.59
N GLY A 34 -2.70 -19.02 12.80
CA GLY A 34 -2.87 -17.99 13.81
C GLY A 34 -3.20 -16.62 13.21
N LEU A 35 -2.55 -15.56 13.69
CA LEU A 35 -2.78 -14.20 13.20
C LEU A 35 -1.96 -13.98 11.91
N GLU A 36 -2.65 -13.71 10.82
CA GLU A 36 -2.07 -13.59 9.48
C GLU A 36 -2.34 -12.20 8.86
N LEU A 37 -1.53 -11.84 7.86
CA LEU A 37 -1.61 -10.58 7.12
C LEU A 37 -1.89 -10.85 5.65
N LEU A 38 -2.77 -10.03 5.06
CA LEU A 38 -3.03 -10.08 3.63
C LEU A 38 -1.93 -9.36 2.85
N PHE A 39 -1.38 -10.04 1.84
CA PHE A 39 -0.50 -9.47 0.84
C PHE A 39 -1.04 -9.80 -0.56
N MET A 40 -0.66 -8.99 -1.53
CA MET A 40 -0.91 -9.24 -2.94
C MET A 40 0.37 -9.16 -3.76
N LYS A 41 0.35 -9.80 -4.93
CA LYS A 41 1.38 -9.64 -5.95
C LYS A 41 0.84 -8.69 -7.01
N ARG A 42 1.45 -7.51 -7.14
CA ARG A 42 1.04 -6.52 -8.15
C ARG A 42 1.16 -7.13 -9.55
N ALA A 43 0.23 -6.76 -10.44
CA ALA A 43 0.31 -7.17 -11.84
C ALA A 43 1.68 -6.79 -12.44
N PRO A 44 2.22 -7.59 -13.37
CA PRO A 44 3.44 -7.20 -14.07
C PRO A 44 3.12 -6.06 -15.05
N TYR A 45 3.81 -4.93 -14.91
CA TYR A 45 3.74 -3.80 -15.85
C TYR A 45 5.09 -3.09 -15.91
N ASN A 46 5.31 -2.28 -16.95
CA ASN A 46 6.55 -1.52 -17.19
C ASN A 46 6.74 -0.32 -16.25
N GLY A 47 6.57 -0.52 -14.95
CA GLY A 47 6.82 0.48 -13.92
C GLY A 47 7.57 -0.10 -12.72
N THR A 48 8.01 0.78 -11.83
CA THR A 48 8.93 0.48 -10.70
C THR A 48 8.43 -0.59 -9.73
N HIS A 49 7.13 -0.91 -9.72
CA HIS A 49 6.50 -1.79 -8.73
C HIS A 49 5.78 -3.00 -9.32
N GLY A 50 5.88 -3.24 -10.63
CA GLY A 50 5.27 -4.41 -11.26
C GLY A 50 5.82 -5.72 -10.69
N GLY A 51 4.94 -6.68 -10.36
CA GLY A 51 5.33 -8.00 -9.86
C GLY A 51 5.82 -8.07 -8.41
N GLN A 52 5.88 -6.96 -7.69
CA GLN A 52 6.31 -6.91 -6.29
C GLN A 52 5.20 -7.40 -5.34
N ILE A 53 5.61 -7.94 -4.19
CA ILE A 53 4.71 -8.22 -3.05
C ILE A 53 4.47 -6.92 -2.30
N SER A 54 3.21 -6.58 -2.06
CA SER A 54 2.80 -5.40 -1.31
C SER A 54 1.51 -5.64 -0.55
N PHE A 55 1.19 -4.72 0.38
CA PHE A 55 -0.18 -4.57 0.84
C PHE A 55 -1.08 -4.07 -0.31
N PRO A 56 -2.39 -4.37 -0.28
CA PRO A 56 -3.38 -3.69 -1.10
C PRO A 56 -3.39 -2.18 -0.82
N GLY A 57 -3.56 -1.38 -1.86
CA GLY A 57 -3.59 0.07 -1.73
C GLY A 57 -2.97 0.83 -2.90
N GLY A 58 -3.18 2.14 -2.89
CA GLY A 58 -2.82 2.99 -4.01
C GLY A 58 -2.84 4.48 -3.70
N SER A 59 -2.92 5.28 -4.75
CA SER A 59 -2.84 6.74 -4.65
C SER A 59 -4.17 7.32 -4.17
N LYS A 60 -4.12 8.38 -3.37
CA LYS A 60 -5.33 9.10 -2.97
C LYS A 60 -5.95 9.79 -4.19
N GLU A 61 -7.23 9.56 -4.41
CA GLU A 61 -8.01 10.26 -5.41
C GLU A 61 -8.73 11.51 -4.85
N PRO A 62 -9.16 12.44 -5.72
CA PRO A 62 -9.96 13.60 -5.30
C PRO A 62 -11.30 13.21 -4.69
N THR A 63 -11.85 12.07 -5.08
CA THR A 63 -13.13 11.49 -4.63
C THR A 63 -13.03 10.88 -3.23
N ASP A 64 -11.85 10.44 -2.80
CA ASP A 64 -11.64 9.88 -1.47
C ASP A 64 -11.74 10.99 -0.39
N ALA A 65 -12.64 10.86 0.58
CA ALA A 65 -12.80 11.85 1.65
C ALA A 65 -11.59 11.85 2.60
N ASN A 66 -10.94 10.71 2.79
CA ASN A 66 -9.78 10.54 3.66
C ASN A 66 -8.90 9.37 3.20
N TYR A 67 -7.79 9.11 3.91
CA TYR A 67 -6.86 8.03 3.56
C TYR A 67 -7.40 6.62 3.85
N GLU A 68 -8.32 6.48 4.80
CA GLU A 68 -8.97 5.21 5.10
C GLU A 68 -9.83 4.77 3.91
N GLN A 69 -10.64 5.68 3.36
CA GLN A 69 -11.40 5.43 2.14
C GLN A 69 -10.51 5.10 0.93
N THR A 70 -9.37 5.80 0.77
CA THR A 70 -8.40 5.43 -0.27
C THR A 70 -7.92 3.99 -0.10
N ALA A 71 -7.56 3.57 1.12
CA ALA A 71 -7.08 2.21 1.35
C ALA A 71 -8.18 1.16 1.11
N LEU A 72 -9.42 1.43 1.53
CA LEU A 72 -10.55 0.52 1.36
C LEU A 72 -10.95 0.38 -0.11
N ARG A 73 -11.13 1.49 -0.84
CA ARG A 73 -11.44 1.50 -2.28
C ARG A 73 -10.41 0.71 -3.07
N GLU A 74 -9.13 1.00 -2.88
CA GLU A 74 -8.05 0.30 -3.59
C GLU A 74 -7.99 -1.19 -3.22
N THR A 75 -8.28 -1.55 -1.96
CA THR A 75 -8.36 -2.95 -1.54
C THR A 75 -9.51 -3.68 -2.24
N GLU A 76 -10.67 -3.04 -2.36
CA GLU A 76 -11.80 -3.60 -3.10
C GLU A 76 -11.45 -3.80 -4.58
N GLU A 77 -10.83 -2.82 -5.23
CA GLU A 77 -10.42 -2.88 -6.64
C GLU A 77 -9.35 -3.96 -6.90
N GLU A 78 -8.34 -4.08 -6.03
CA GLU A 78 -7.18 -4.96 -6.25
C GLU A 78 -7.43 -6.41 -5.80
N VAL A 79 -8.19 -6.64 -4.72
CA VAL A 79 -8.40 -7.97 -4.13
C VAL A 79 -9.87 -8.32 -3.84
N GLY A 80 -10.82 -7.44 -4.13
CA GLY A 80 -12.26 -7.74 -4.04
C GLY A 80 -12.83 -7.79 -2.62
N ILE A 81 -12.14 -7.22 -1.63
CA ILE A 81 -12.63 -7.16 -0.25
C ILE A 81 -13.40 -5.84 -0.05
N PRO A 82 -14.73 -5.88 0.18
CA PRO A 82 -15.52 -4.67 0.35
C PRO A 82 -15.27 -4.02 1.71
N GLU A 83 -15.59 -2.73 1.79
CA GLU A 83 -15.71 -2.00 3.05
C GLU A 83 -16.79 -2.66 3.94
N GLN A 84 -16.53 -2.76 5.25
CA GLN A 84 -17.42 -3.38 6.24
C GLN A 84 -18.27 -2.37 6.99
#